data_AF-J8Q7T8-F1
#
_entry.id   AF-J8Q7T8-F1
#
_cell.length_a   1.000
_cell.length_b   1.000
_cell.length_c   1.000
_cell.angle_alpha   90.00
_cell.angle_beta   90.00
_cell.angle_gamma   90.00
#
_symmetry.space_group_name_H-M   'P 1'
#
loop_
_entity.id
_entity.type
_entity.pdbx_description
1 polymer ?
#
loop_
_entity_poly.entity_id
_entity_poly.type
_entity_poly.pdbx_seq_one_letter_code
_entity_poly.pdbx_strand_id
1 'polypeptide(L)'
;MDLVKLDQKLKELRRNRVNVSIKNRKLADRELQEAGSSRKPKVYSMDDVNDRDESVSDTEDSDKNKAFHYTVQEYDTWEKKRKQSKIGQSQRSGNSYDQLAKLSYEKTLRNLATQSFNKHEISVRDEDNENLTRKGRNNKIQKDAKTGKIRVVDDDALVNKLASTLESESKKRYESRKRQMEGADTPFGVESFINDKNKQFNEKLSRESKGPE
;
A
#
# COMPACT_ATOMS: atom_id res chain seq x y z
N MET A 1 0.70 -18.96 31.64
CA MET A 1 1.46 -18.31 30.54
C MET A 1 2.23 -17.16 31.17
N ASP A 2 3.54 -17.28 31.35
CA ASP A 2 4.34 -16.25 32.04
C ASP A 2 4.56 -15.04 31.13
N LEU A 3 3.91 -13.92 31.45
CA LEU A 3 4.03 -12.66 30.73
C LEU A 3 5.49 -12.15 30.66
N VAL A 4 6.28 -12.43 31.69
CA VAL A 4 7.71 -12.07 31.78
C VAL A 4 8.55 -12.85 30.76
N LYS A 5 8.26 -14.14 30.55
CA LYS A 5 8.95 -14.95 29.54
C LYS A 5 8.61 -14.50 28.12
N LEU A 6 7.39 -14.02 27.89
CA LEU A 6 6.98 -13.47 26.60
C LEU A 6 7.69 -12.14 26.29
N ASP A 7 7.84 -11.25 27.27
CA ASP A 7 8.56 -9.98 27.08
C ASP A 7 10.05 -10.20 26.80
N GLN A 8 10.68 -11.14 27.51
CA GLN A 8 12.08 -11.55 27.25
C GLN A 8 12.24 -12.11 25.84
N LYS A 9 11.36 -13.02 25.42
CA LYS A 9 11.37 -13.58 24.06
C LYS A 9 11.15 -12.51 22.99
N LEU A 10 10.30 -11.53 23.25
CA LEU A 10 10.06 -10.41 22.33
C LEU A 10 11.29 -9.50 22.22
N LYS A 11 11.98 -9.21 23.34
CA LYS A 11 13.25 -8.48 23.35
C LYS A 11 14.35 -9.21 22.59
N GLU A 12 14.46 -10.52 22.77
CA GLU A 12 15.38 -11.37 22.01
C GLU A 12 15.07 -11.37 20.51
N LEU A 13 13.80 -11.50 20.13
CA LEU A 13 13.39 -11.43 18.73
C LEU A 13 13.68 -10.06 18.10
N ARG A 14 13.50 -8.96 18.85
CA ARG A 14 13.87 -7.61 18.40
C ARG A 14 15.39 -7.49 18.18
N ARG A 15 16.19 -8.00 19.12
CA ARG A 15 17.66 -8.04 18.98
C ARG A 15 18.08 -8.89 17.79
N ASN A 16 17.48 -10.06 17.61
CA ASN A 16 17.74 -10.95 16.50
C ASN A 16 17.38 -10.31 15.15
N ARG A 17 16.25 -9.59 15.08
CA ARG A 17 15.88 -8.82 13.88
C ARG A 17 16.95 -7.79 13.51
N VAL A 18 17.44 -7.03 14.47
CA VAL A 18 18.49 -6.03 14.24
C VAL A 18 19.80 -6.71 13.82
N ASN A 19 20.19 -7.78 14.51
CA ASN A 19 21.40 -8.54 14.18
C ASN A 19 21.37 -9.16 12.78
N VAL A 20 20.23 -9.72 12.37
CA VAL A 20 20.03 -10.26 11.01
C VAL A 20 20.10 -9.14 9.98
N SER A 21 19.46 -7.98 10.24
CA SER A 21 19.54 -6.81 9.36
C SER A 21 20.99 -6.33 9.15
N ILE A 22 21.77 -6.24 10.24
CA ILE A 22 23.19 -5.86 10.17
C ILE A 22 24.01 -6.90 9.41
N LYS A 23 23.78 -8.20 9.65
CA LYS A 23 24.46 -9.28 8.93
C LYS A 23 24.16 -9.24 7.44
N ASN A 24 22.90 -9.06 7.06
CA ASN A 24 22.49 -8.96 5.66
C ASN A 24 23.13 -7.75 4.97
N ARG A 25 23.18 -6.60 5.65
CA ARG A 25 23.87 -5.41 5.13
C ARG A 25 25.37 -5.67 4.91
N LYS A 26 26.06 -6.29 5.88
CA LYS A 26 27.48 -6.64 5.76
C LYS A 26 27.74 -7.63 4.62
N LEU A 27 26.84 -8.60 4.43
CA LEU A 27 26.93 -9.55 3.32
C LEU A 27 26.73 -8.85 1.98
N ALA A 28 25.74 -7.96 1.87
CA ALA A 28 25.51 -7.16 0.67
C ALA A 28 26.70 -6.22 0.35
N ASP A 29 27.32 -5.61 1.36
CA ASP A 29 28.50 -4.75 1.18
C ASP A 29 29.73 -5.57 0.75
N ARG A 30 29.89 -6.80 1.29
CA ARG A 30 30.94 -7.73 0.88
C ARG A 30 30.73 -8.21 -0.56
N GLU A 31 29.50 -8.57 -0.94
CA GLU A 31 29.14 -8.95 -2.32
C GLU A 31 29.48 -7.82 -3.30
N LEU A 32 29.23 -6.55 -2.95
CA LEU A 32 29.60 -5.40 -3.79
C LEU A 32 31.11 -5.25 -3.94
N GLN A 33 31.87 -5.46 -2.87
CA GLN A 33 33.33 -5.41 -2.93
C GLN A 33 33.90 -6.55 -3.79
N GLU A 34 33.37 -7.76 -3.63
CA GLU A 34 33.78 -8.94 -4.40
C GLU A 34 33.43 -8.76 -5.89
N ALA A 35 32.21 -8.29 -6.21
CA ALA A 35 31.78 -7.98 -7.58
C ALA A 35 32.58 -6.81 -8.21
N GLY A 36 33.02 -5.84 -7.40
CA GLY A 36 33.90 -4.76 -7.85
C GLY A 36 35.33 -5.22 -8.10
N SER A 37 35.83 -6.17 -7.32
CA SER A 37 37.19 -6.72 -7.44
C SER A 37 37.35 -7.78 -8.53
N SER A 38 36.27 -8.50 -8.87
CA SER A 38 36.28 -9.56 -9.89
C SER A 38 36.04 -9.05 -11.32
N ARG A 39 35.67 -7.77 -11.48
CA ARG A 39 35.54 -7.12 -12.79
C ARG A 39 36.84 -6.40 -13.12
N LYS A 40 37.53 -6.84 -14.18
CA LYS A 40 38.65 -6.08 -14.77
C LYS A 40 38.18 -4.65 -15.05
N PRO A 41 38.98 -3.61 -14.75
CA PRO A 41 38.61 -2.25 -15.08
C PRO A 41 38.34 -2.17 -16.59
N LYS A 42 37.21 -1.56 -16.97
CA LYS A 42 36.88 -1.29 -18.37
C LYS A 42 37.88 -0.27 -18.87
N VAL A 43 39.00 -0.75 -19.45
CA VAL A 43 39.94 0.08 -20.17
C VAL A 43 39.19 0.61 -21.38
N TYR A 44 39.10 1.93 -21.50
CA TYR A 44 38.64 2.59 -22.71
C TYR A 44 39.60 2.19 -23.85
N SER A 45 39.28 1.13 -24.59
CA SER A 45 39.85 0.91 -25.91
C SER A 45 39.22 1.92 -26.86
N MET A 46 40.05 2.69 -27.54
CA MET A 46 39.66 3.72 -28.51
C MET A 46 39.21 3.09 -29.84
N ASP A 47 38.28 2.14 -29.76
CA ASP A 47 37.61 1.50 -30.90
C ASP A 47 36.09 1.73 -30.78
N ASP A 48 35.69 2.97 -30.50
CA ASP A 48 34.29 3.36 -30.32
C ASP A 48 33.68 3.90 -31.63
N VAL A 49 33.94 3.20 -32.74
CA VAL A 49 33.29 3.50 -34.03
C VAL A 49 33.03 2.26 -34.89
N ASN A 50 32.61 1.11 -34.35
CA ASN A 50 31.81 0.20 -35.17
C ASN A 50 30.98 -0.95 -34.55
N ASP A 51 30.83 -1.10 -33.24
CA ASP A 51 30.04 -2.25 -32.74
C ASP A 51 28.65 -1.83 -32.26
N ARG A 52 27.79 -1.58 -33.24
CA ARG A 52 26.35 -1.73 -33.09
C ARG A 52 26.03 -3.19 -33.44
N ASP A 53 25.54 -3.95 -32.46
CA ASP A 53 25.08 -5.34 -32.53
C ASP A 53 26.16 -6.44 -32.59
N GLU A 54 26.67 -6.89 -31.42
CA GLU A 54 26.89 -8.32 -31.10
C GLU A 54 27.37 -8.50 -29.64
N SER A 55 26.42 -8.51 -28.69
CA SER A 55 26.64 -9.11 -27.36
C SER A 55 25.35 -9.70 -26.76
N VAL A 56 24.53 -10.30 -27.62
CA VAL A 56 23.23 -10.89 -27.24
C VAL A 56 23.33 -12.41 -26.98
N SER A 57 24.52 -13.02 -27.10
CA SER A 57 24.66 -14.49 -27.02
C SER A 57 25.05 -15.07 -25.66
N ASP A 58 25.26 -14.27 -24.60
CA ASP A 58 25.72 -14.77 -23.29
C ASP A 58 24.71 -14.61 -22.14
N THR A 59 23.49 -14.12 -22.42
CA THR A 59 22.48 -13.90 -21.37
C THR A 59 21.62 -15.13 -21.05
N GLU A 60 21.48 -16.10 -21.97
CA GLU A 60 20.57 -17.24 -21.76
C GLU A 60 21.11 -18.29 -20.77
N ASP A 61 22.42 -18.52 -20.74
CA ASP A 61 23.06 -19.42 -19.77
C ASP A 61 23.32 -18.73 -18.42
N SER A 62 23.50 -17.41 -18.44
CA SER A 62 23.58 -16.56 -17.25
C SER A 62 22.28 -16.66 -16.43
N ASP A 63 21.12 -16.63 -17.07
CA ASP A 63 19.83 -16.63 -16.39
C ASP A 63 19.44 -18.01 -15.82
N LYS A 64 19.87 -19.11 -16.45
CA LYS A 64 19.71 -20.47 -15.90
C LYS A 64 20.63 -20.74 -14.71
N ASN A 65 21.86 -20.21 -14.72
CA ASN A 65 22.80 -20.33 -13.59
C ASN A 65 22.50 -19.34 -12.44
N LYS A 66 21.86 -18.19 -12.72
CA LYS A 66 21.35 -17.26 -11.68
C LYS A 66 20.22 -17.85 -10.86
N ALA A 67 19.48 -18.84 -11.37
CA ALA A 67 18.39 -19.47 -10.63
C ALA A 67 18.85 -20.12 -9.30
N PHE A 68 20.13 -20.47 -9.19
CA PHE A 68 20.72 -21.10 -8.01
C PHE A 68 21.67 -20.19 -7.20
N HIS A 69 21.98 -18.99 -7.68
CA HIS A 69 22.94 -18.06 -7.06
C HIS A 69 22.37 -16.63 -6.96
N TYR A 70 21.24 -16.47 -6.28
CA TYR A 70 20.73 -15.13 -5.97
C TYR A 70 21.61 -14.44 -4.93
N THR A 71 22.09 -13.25 -5.27
CA THR A 71 22.70 -12.34 -4.28
C THR A 71 21.66 -11.82 -3.30
N VAL A 72 22.07 -11.40 -2.11
CA VAL A 72 21.15 -10.85 -1.10
C VAL A 72 20.41 -9.62 -1.65
N GLN A 73 21.06 -8.84 -2.51
CA GLN A 73 20.47 -7.67 -3.15
C GLN A 73 19.42 -8.04 -4.20
N GLU A 74 19.67 -9.06 -5.01
CA GLU A 74 18.69 -9.56 -5.98
C GLU A 74 17.45 -10.13 -5.28
N TYR A 75 17.63 -10.83 -4.16
CA TYR A 75 16.52 -11.29 -3.34
C TYR A 75 15.67 -10.12 -2.80
N ASP A 76 16.32 -9.08 -2.27
CA ASP A 76 15.63 -7.90 -1.75
C ASP A 76 14.85 -7.15 -2.85
N THR A 77 15.42 -7.04 -4.05
CA THR A 77 14.73 -6.43 -5.19
C THR A 77 13.57 -7.30 -5.70
N TRP A 78 13.74 -8.63 -5.74
CA TRP A 78 12.67 -9.56 -6.08
C TRP A 78 11.53 -9.52 -5.05
N GLU A 79 11.83 -9.44 -3.75
CA GLU A 79 10.81 -9.37 -2.71
C GLU A 79 10.01 -8.05 -2.79
N LYS A 80 10.68 -6.93 -3.08
CA LYS A 80 10.03 -5.63 -3.34
C LYS A 80 9.12 -5.70 -4.56
N LYS A 81 9.61 -6.27 -5.68
CA LYS A 81 8.81 -6.49 -6.90
C LYS A 81 7.59 -7.37 -6.63
N ARG A 82 7.72 -8.42 -5.81
CA ARG A 82 6.61 -9.31 -5.43
C ARG A 82 5.56 -8.62 -4.54
N LYS A 83 5.99 -7.77 -3.62
CA LYS A 83 5.08 -6.97 -2.77
C LYS A 83 4.31 -5.94 -3.61
N GLN A 84 4.98 -5.31 -4.58
CA GLN A 84 4.35 -4.39 -5.53
C GLN A 84 3.42 -5.11 -6.51
N SER A 85 3.80 -6.29 -7.01
CA SER A 85 2.97 -7.05 -7.94
C SER A 85 1.69 -7.54 -7.28
N LYS A 86 1.71 -7.97 -6.01
CA LYS A 86 0.49 -8.35 -5.27
C LYS A 86 -0.51 -7.18 -5.13
N ILE A 87 -0.01 -5.94 -5.04
CA ILE A 87 -0.85 -4.74 -5.01
C ILE A 87 -1.45 -4.48 -6.40
N GLY A 88 -0.67 -4.67 -7.47
CA GLY A 88 -1.13 -4.49 -8.85
C GLY A 88 -2.03 -5.62 -9.38
N GLN A 89 -1.81 -6.88 -8.97
CA GLN A 89 -2.55 -8.05 -9.46
C GLN A 89 -4.01 -8.05 -9.00
N SER A 90 -4.29 -7.48 -7.82
CA SER A 90 -5.67 -7.21 -7.33
C SER A 90 -6.41 -6.16 -8.17
N GLN A 91 -5.74 -5.44 -9.07
CA GLN A 91 -6.35 -4.44 -9.95
C GLN A 91 -6.45 -4.90 -11.42
N ARG A 92 -5.89 -6.06 -11.77
CA ARG A 92 -5.82 -6.55 -13.16
C ARG A 92 -7.09 -7.23 -13.67
N SER A 93 -8.05 -7.51 -12.79
CA SER A 93 -9.34 -8.08 -13.16
C SER A 93 -10.44 -7.45 -12.31
N GLY A 94 -11.63 -7.29 -12.88
CA GLY A 94 -12.77 -6.69 -12.19
C GLY A 94 -13.04 -7.41 -10.87
N ASN A 95 -12.84 -6.72 -9.76
CA ASN A 95 -13.07 -7.29 -8.44
C ASN A 95 -14.57 -7.59 -8.26
N SER A 96 -14.89 -8.76 -7.71
CA SER A 96 -16.26 -9.07 -7.29
C SER A 96 -16.74 -8.07 -6.23
N TYR A 97 -18.04 -7.78 -6.18
CA TYR A 97 -18.60 -6.84 -5.22
C TYR A 97 -18.31 -7.23 -3.76
N ASP A 98 -18.28 -8.53 -3.46
CA ASP A 98 -17.95 -9.04 -2.11
C ASP A 98 -16.51 -8.70 -1.71
N GLN A 99 -15.56 -8.88 -2.63
CA GLN A 99 -14.17 -8.50 -2.40
C GLN A 99 -14.01 -6.98 -2.28
N LEU A 100 -14.70 -6.21 -3.11
CA LEU A 100 -14.67 -4.74 -3.04
C LEU A 100 -15.25 -4.23 -1.70
N ALA A 101 -16.33 -4.84 -1.23
CA ALA A 101 -16.93 -4.52 0.06
C ALA A 101 -15.96 -4.81 1.21
N LYS A 102 -15.32 -5.99 1.20
CA LYS A 102 -14.29 -6.36 2.18
C LYS A 102 -13.12 -5.38 2.18
N LEU A 103 -12.57 -5.04 1.02
CA LEU A 103 -11.45 -4.11 0.90
C LEU A 103 -11.84 -2.69 1.36
N SER A 104 -13.05 -2.26 1.06
CA SER A 104 -13.59 -0.97 1.51
C SER A 104 -13.75 -0.94 3.02
N TYR A 105 -14.22 -2.03 3.62
CA TYR A 105 -14.33 -2.17 5.07
C TYR A 105 -12.95 -2.20 5.76
N GLU A 106 -11.99 -2.96 5.24
CA GLU A 106 -10.62 -2.98 5.78
C GLU A 106 -9.93 -1.60 5.68
N LYS A 107 -10.27 -0.82 4.64
CA LYS A 107 -9.82 0.57 4.51
C LYS A 107 -10.41 1.47 5.60
N THR A 108 -11.71 1.39 5.86
CA THR A 108 -12.35 2.21 6.90
C THR A 108 -11.89 1.82 8.30
N LEU A 109 -11.61 0.54 8.56
CA LEU A 109 -11.00 0.08 9.81
C LEU A 109 -9.60 0.67 10.05
N ARG A 110 -8.75 0.70 9.01
CA ARG A 110 -7.42 1.34 9.11
C ARG A 110 -7.53 2.84 9.40
N ASN A 111 -8.46 3.53 8.75
CA ASN A 111 -8.72 4.94 9.03
C ASN A 111 -9.14 5.13 10.49
N LEU A 112 -10.05 4.29 11.00
CA LEU A 112 -10.51 4.36 12.38
C LEU A 112 -9.38 4.09 13.39
N ALA A 113 -8.50 3.14 13.08
CA ALA A 113 -7.31 2.84 13.88
C ALA A 113 -6.41 4.08 13.99
N THR A 114 -6.03 4.71 12.86
CA THR A 114 -5.19 5.93 12.87
C THR A 114 -5.84 7.08 13.64
N GLN A 115 -7.17 7.21 13.56
CA GLN A 115 -7.93 8.24 14.25
C GLN A 115 -8.02 8.01 15.77
N SER A 116 -7.82 6.77 16.23
CA SER A 116 -7.77 6.42 17.66
C SER A 116 -6.39 6.68 18.27
N PHE A 117 -5.32 6.50 17.50
CA PHE A 117 -3.94 6.69 18.00
C PHE A 117 -3.56 8.18 18.11
N ASN A 118 -4.00 9.01 17.17
CA ASN A 118 -3.62 10.44 17.14
C ASN A 118 -4.22 11.30 18.26
N LYS A 119 -5.16 10.77 19.06
CA LYS A 119 -5.82 11.54 20.13
C LYS A 119 -5.14 11.42 21.50
N HIS A 120 -4.20 10.49 21.69
CA HIS A 120 -3.51 10.30 22.97
C HIS A 120 -2.18 11.06 23.12
N GLU A 121 -1.64 11.68 22.06
CA GLU A 121 -0.37 12.44 22.15
C GLU A 121 -0.52 13.96 22.33
N ILE A 122 -1.73 14.53 22.19
CA ILE A 122 -1.95 15.99 22.33
C ILE A 122 -2.52 16.38 23.72
N SER A 123 -2.70 15.42 24.64
CA SER A 123 -3.13 15.69 26.02
C SER A 123 -2.08 15.25 27.05
N VAL A 124 -0.80 15.60 26.84
CA VAL A 124 0.24 15.53 27.88
C VAL A 124 0.41 16.92 28.49
N ARG A 125 -0.62 17.33 29.21
CA ARG A 125 -0.62 18.34 30.27
C ARG A 125 -1.97 18.15 30.94
N ASP A 126 -1.98 17.29 31.95
CA ASP A 126 -2.92 17.26 33.07
C ASP A 126 -2.50 16.03 33.88
N GLU A 127 -1.51 16.25 34.75
CA GLU A 127 -1.37 15.47 35.97
C GLU A 127 -2.65 15.72 36.74
N ASP A 128 -3.59 14.76 36.72
CA ASP A 128 -4.70 14.55 37.66
C ASP A 128 -5.80 13.74 36.97
N ASN A 129 -5.59 12.44 36.74
CA ASN A 129 -6.69 11.46 36.70
C ASN A 129 -6.16 10.03 36.51
N GLU A 130 -5.84 9.38 37.62
CA GLU A 130 -5.58 7.93 37.72
C GLU A 130 -6.82 7.04 37.41
N ASN A 131 -7.88 7.59 36.81
CA ASN A 131 -9.14 6.87 36.57
C ASN A 131 -9.55 6.68 35.10
N LEU A 132 -8.69 6.97 34.12
CA LEU A 132 -8.94 6.52 32.73
C LEU A 132 -8.51 5.07 32.51
N THR A 133 -9.04 4.18 33.35
CA THR A 133 -9.19 2.79 32.93
C THR A 133 -10.02 2.77 31.65
N ARG A 134 -9.47 2.10 30.64
CA ARG A 134 -10.08 1.78 29.35
C ARG A 134 -11.38 0.99 29.56
N LYS A 135 -12.43 1.64 30.02
CA LYS A 135 -13.74 1.04 30.19
C LYS A 135 -14.39 1.14 28.82
N GLY A 136 -14.27 0.06 28.03
CA GLY A 136 -15.22 -0.19 26.95
C GLY A 136 -16.61 -0.02 27.56
N ARG A 137 -17.25 1.12 27.26
CA ARG A 137 -18.61 1.39 27.71
C ARG A 137 -19.46 0.38 26.96
N ASN A 138 -19.78 -0.72 27.63
CA ASN A 138 -20.82 -1.63 27.16
C ASN A 138 -22.10 -0.80 27.19
N ASN A 139 -22.48 -0.25 26.03
CA ASN A 139 -23.66 0.58 25.91
C ASN A 139 -24.87 -0.25 26.33
N LYS A 140 -25.65 0.30 27.26
CA LYS A 140 -26.79 -0.41 27.85
C LYS A 140 -27.86 -0.53 26.78
N ILE A 141 -27.98 -1.71 26.19
CA ILE A 141 -29.06 -2.03 25.25
C ILE A 141 -30.36 -2.14 26.05
N GLN A 142 -31.28 -1.20 25.85
CA GLN A 142 -32.61 -1.25 26.46
C GLN A 142 -33.59 -1.76 25.41
N LYS A 143 -34.28 -2.86 25.72
CA LYS A 143 -35.35 -3.40 24.85
C LYS A 143 -36.69 -3.04 25.47
N ASP A 144 -37.47 -2.23 24.77
CA ASP A 144 -38.82 -1.87 25.20
C ASP A 144 -39.74 -3.09 24.98
N ALA A 145 -40.09 -3.80 26.07
CA ALA A 145 -40.90 -5.03 26.00
C ALA A 145 -42.29 -4.84 25.36
N LYS A 146 -42.80 -3.60 25.35
CA LYS A 146 -44.13 -3.27 24.83
C LYS A 146 -44.13 -2.90 23.33
N THR A 147 -43.01 -2.39 22.81
CA THR A 147 -42.90 -1.92 21.41
C THR A 147 -41.94 -2.76 20.56
N GLY A 148 -41.15 -3.63 21.20
CA GLY A 148 -40.10 -4.40 20.53
C GLY A 148 -38.91 -3.57 20.06
N LYS A 149 -38.91 -2.24 20.30
CA LYS A 149 -37.83 -1.35 19.86
C LYS A 149 -36.61 -1.49 20.76
N ILE A 150 -35.44 -1.44 20.14
CA ILE A 150 -34.16 -1.47 20.82
C ILE A 150 -33.63 -0.04 20.87
N ARG A 151 -33.42 0.49 22.08
CA ARG A 151 -32.74 1.76 22.30
C ARG A 151 -31.30 1.49 22.66
N VAL A 152 -30.39 2.03 21.87
CA VAL A 152 -28.94 2.00 22.12
C VAL A 152 -28.52 3.44 22.41
N VAL A 153 -28.02 3.68 23.62
CA VAL A 153 -27.47 4.98 24.00
C VAL A 153 -25.97 4.94 23.74
N ASP A 154 -25.55 5.66 22.71
CA ASP A 154 -24.14 5.79 22.30
C ASP A 154 -23.59 7.17 22.69
N ASP A 155 -22.29 7.37 22.53
CA ASP A 155 -21.63 8.66 22.75
C ASP A 155 -21.87 9.60 21.57
N ASP A 156 -22.57 10.72 21.81
CA ASP A 156 -22.88 11.74 20.80
C ASP A 156 -21.63 12.29 20.11
N ALA A 157 -20.49 12.35 20.81
CA ALA A 157 -19.23 12.81 20.21
C ALA A 157 -18.72 11.84 19.14
N LEU A 158 -18.90 10.53 19.33
CA LEU A 158 -18.54 9.51 18.34
C LEU A 158 -19.50 9.50 17.16
N VAL A 159 -20.79 9.72 17.41
CA VAL A 159 -21.81 9.84 16.35
C VAL A 159 -21.52 11.06 15.47
N ASN A 160 -21.22 12.21 16.06
CA ASN A 160 -20.86 13.42 15.33
C ASN A 160 -19.54 13.24 14.53
N LYS A 161 -18.56 12.54 15.11
CA LYS A 161 -17.32 12.19 14.41
C LYS A 161 -17.56 11.28 13.21
N LEU A 162 -18.49 10.32 13.32
CA LEU A 162 -18.90 9.45 12.22
C LEU A 162 -19.54 10.26 11.09
N ALA A 163 -20.50 11.13 11.42
CA ALA A 163 -21.16 12.01 10.45
C ALA A 163 -20.13 12.89 9.71
N SER A 164 -19.25 13.56 10.45
CA SER A 164 -18.13 14.36 9.91
C SER A 164 -17.24 13.55 8.97
N THR A 165 -16.91 12.31 9.34
CA THR A 165 -16.04 11.44 8.53
C THR A 165 -16.73 11.10 7.20
N LEU A 166 -18.02 10.73 7.24
CA LEU A 166 -18.81 10.40 6.04
C LEU A 166 -18.98 11.61 5.10
N GLU A 167 -19.22 12.80 5.64
CA GLU A 167 -19.27 14.04 4.84
C GLU A 167 -17.92 14.34 4.18
N SER A 168 -16.82 14.21 4.93
CA SER A 168 -15.48 14.45 4.42
C SER A 168 -15.10 13.46 3.30
N GLU A 169 -15.48 12.18 3.44
CA GLU A 169 -15.27 11.18 2.39
C GLU A 169 -16.09 11.48 1.15
N SER A 170 -17.34 11.91 1.33
CA SER A 170 -18.23 12.28 0.23
C SER A 170 -17.68 13.47 -0.56
N LYS A 171 -17.20 14.51 0.14
CA LYS A 171 -16.53 15.67 -0.47
C LYS A 171 -15.25 15.25 -1.21
N LYS A 172 -14.41 14.41 -0.62
CA LYS A 172 -13.19 13.89 -1.28
C LYS A 172 -13.50 13.13 -2.56
N ARG A 173 -14.52 12.26 -2.55
CA ARG A 173 -14.95 11.52 -3.75
C ARG A 173 -15.47 12.46 -4.83
N TYR A 174 -16.24 13.47 -4.44
CA TYR A 174 -16.74 14.49 -5.35
C TYR A 174 -15.61 15.29 -6.00
N GLU A 175 -14.68 15.82 -5.21
CA GLU A 175 -13.54 16.59 -5.74
C GLU A 175 -12.64 15.76 -6.64
N SER A 176 -12.35 14.51 -6.27
CA SER A 176 -11.57 13.59 -7.11
C SER A 176 -12.25 13.36 -8.45
N ARG A 177 -13.57 13.17 -8.47
CA ARG A 177 -14.33 12.98 -9.72
C ARG A 177 -14.40 14.26 -10.54
N LYS A 178 -14.58 15.42 -9.89
CA LYS A 178 -14.57 16.73 -10.54
C LYS A 178 -13.26 16.99 -11.28
N ARG A 179 -12.12 16.76 -10.61
CA ARG A 179 -10.78 16.88 -11.22
C ARG A 179 -10.58 15.91 -12.39
N GLN A 180 -11.11 14.69 -12.29
CA GLN A 180 -11.07 13.72 -13.39
C GLN A 180 -11.90 14.16 -14.59
N MET A 181 -13.07 14.74 -14.37
CA MET A 181 -13.89 15.30 -15.45
C MET A 181 -13.20 16.48 -16.13
N GLU A 182 -12.68 17.44 -15.35
CA GLU A 182 -11.95 18.59 -15.89
C GLU A 182 -10.66 18.17 -16.64
N GLY A 183 -9.96 17.13 -16.14
CA GLY A 183 -8.80 16.55 -16.81
C GLY A 183 -9.15 15.73 -18.07
N ALA A 184 -10.28 15.03 -18.07
CA ALA A 184 -10.79 14.37 -19.28
C ALA A 184 -11.29 15.39 -20.32
N ASP A 185 -11.73 16.57 -19.87
CA ASP A 185 -12.16 17.65 -20.75
C ASP A 185 -11.00 18.27 -21.55
N THR A 186 -9.77 18.20 -21.06
CA THR A 186 -8.57 18.55 -21.86
C THR A 186 -8.29 17.51 -22.94
N PRO A 187 -8.01 17.92 -24.19
CA PRO A 187 -8.26 17.09 -25.37
C PRO A 187 -7.21 15.99 -25.53
N PHE A 188 -7.63 14.74 -25.28
CA PHE A 188 -6.95 13.56 -25.80
C PHE A 188 -7.50 13.26 -27.20
N GLY A 189 -6.81 13.74 -28.24
CA GLY A 189 -6.99 13.28 -29.62
C GLY A 189 -7.99 14.06 -30.48
N VAL A 190 -7.43 14.71 -31.51
CA VAL A 190 -7.82 15.02 -32.91
C VAL A 190 -9.28 14.84 -33.42
N GLU A 191 -10.17 14.16 -32.72
CA GLU A 191 -11.53 13.91 -33.20
C GLU A 191 -12.46 15.07 -32.81
N SER A 192 -13.01 15.76 -33.82
CA SER A 192 -13.94 16.87 -33.61
C SER A 192 -15.26 16.36 -33.03
N PHE A 193 -15.47 16.57 -31.73
CA PHE A 193 -16.71 16.21 -31.05
C PHE A 193 -17.78 17.31 -31.19
N ILE A 194 -19.01 16.90 -31.48
CA ILE A 194 -20.17 17.81 -31.56
C ILE A 194 -20.70 18.18 -30.16
N ASN A 195 -20.57 17.28 -29.17
CA ASN A 195 -20.98 17.50 -27.78
C ASN A 195 -20.16 16.62 -26.81
N ASP A 196 -20.23 16.95 -25.51
CA ASP A 196 -19.48 16.24 -24.45
C ASP A 196 -19.91 14.77 -24.29
N LYS A 197 -21.18 14.46 -24.58
CA LYS A 197 -21.68 13.07 -24.53
C LYS A 197 -21.04 12.21 -25.62
N ASN A 198 -20.85 12.77 -26.82
CA ASN A 198 -20.21 12.12 -27.95
C ASN A 198 -18.73 11.89 -27.66
N LYS A 199 -18.09 12.88 -27.01
CA LYS A 199 -16.72 12.72 -26.51
C LYS A 199 -16.59 11.55 -25.53
N GLN A 200 -17.45 11.48 -24.51
CA GLN A 200 -17.44 10.37 -23.54
C GLN A 200 -17.75 9.01 -24.18
N PHE A 201 -18.59 8.99 -25.22
CA PHE A 201 -18.90 7.79 -25.97
C PHE A 201 -17.70 7.31 -26.80
N ASN A 202 -17.03 8.19 -27.53
CA ASN A 202 -15.84 7.84 -28.31
C ASN A 202 -14.67 7.44 -27.39
N GLU A 203 -14.51 8.08 -26.23
CA GLU A 203 -13.59 7.62 -25.21
C GLU A 203 -13.90 6.20 -24.75
N LYS A 204 -15.17 5.87 -24.52
CA LYS A 204 -15.59 4.51 -24.17
C LYS A 204 -15.23 3.53 -25.28
N LEU A 205 -15.50 3.86 -26.55
CA LEU A 205 -15.11 3.02 -27.68
C LEU A 205 -13.59 2.80 -27.75
N SER A 206 -12.81 3.85 -27.48
CA SER A 206 -11.34 3.76 -27.47
C SER A 206 -10.80 2.82 -26.38
N ARG A 207 -11.51 2.68 -25.26
CA ARG A 207 -11.14 1.77 -24.16
C ARG A 207 -11.41 0.31 -24.52
N GLU A 208 -12.50 0.05 -25.26
CA GLU A 208 -12.82 -1.28 -25.75
C GLU A 208 -11.88 -1.71 -26.89
N SER A 209 -11.53 -0.78 -27.79
CA SER A 209 -10.71 -1.10 -28.97
C SER A 209 -9.22 -1.24 -28.67
N LYS A 210 -8.69 -0.56 -27.64
CA LYS A 210 -7.28 -0.69 -27.26
C LYS A 210 -6.94 -2.00 -26.56
N GLY A 211 -7.92 -2.77 -26.11
CA GLY A 211 -7.69 -4.04 -25.40
C GLY A 211 -6.88 -3.89 -24.11
N PRO A 212 -6.89 -4.91 -23.23
CA PRO A 212 -5.98 -4.93 -22.09
C PRO A 212 -4.58 -5.37 -22.57
N GLU A 213 -3.64 -4.44 -22.70
CA GLU A 213 -2.19 -4.76 -22.65
C GLU A 213 -1.75 -5.18 -21.24
#